data_AF-A0A972RYI2-F1
#
_entry.id   AF-A0A972RYI2-F1
#
_cell.length_a   1.000
_cell.length_b   1.000
_cell.length_c   1.000
_cell.angle_alpha   90.00
_cell.angle_beta   90.00
_cell.angle_gamma   90.00
#
_symmetry.space_group_name_H-M   'P 1'
#
loop_
_entity.id
_entity.type
_entity.pdbx_description
1 polymer ?
#
loop_
_entity_poly.entity_id
_entity_poly.type
_entity_poly.pdbx_seq_one_letter_code
_entity_poly.pdbx_strand_id
1 'polypeptide(L)'
;MFKKLAFSILTFSISTSLTFAFTEKECQEYVKKLEECIEKEQKGDLNTKWRKCETQIISQVIQEQEDQGNCFSFEECRDLVMEEIKACNKERTSLYGKLFVKNQQKKQEQK
;
A
#
# COMPACT_ATOMS: atom_id res chain seq x y z
N MET A 1 61.43 -15.70 12.55
CA MET A 1 60.07 -16.25 12.64
C MET A 1 59.08 -15.09 12.67
N PHE A 2 58.41 -14.79 11.56
CA PHE A 2 57.32 -13.80 11.54
C PHE A 2 56.05 -14.51 11.03
N LYS A 3 55.16 -14.84 11.96
CA LYS A 3 53.82 -15.34 11.64
C LYS A 3 52.98 -14.13 11.19
N LYS A 4 52.69 -14.05 9.90
CA LYS A 4 51.73 -13.10 9.33
C LYS A 4 50.33 -13.58 9.72
N LEU A 5 49.71 -12.93 10.70
CA LEU A 5 48.28 -13.07 10.99
C LEU A 5 47.55 -12.14 10.03
N ALA A 6 47.10 -12.70 8.90
CA ALA A 6 46.15 -12.03 8.03
C ALA A 6 44.78 -12.04 8.73
N PHE A 7 44.48 -10.95 9.44
CA PHE A 7 43.11 -10.65 9.86
C PHE A 7 42.31 -10.32 8.60
N SER A 8 41.63 -11.32 8.03
CA SER A 8 40.54 -11.09 7.07
C SER A 8 39.41 -10.41 7.83
N ILE A 9 39.30 -9.09 7.67
CA ILE A 9 38.13 -8.33 8.06
C ILE A 9 37.05 -8.67 7.02
N LEU A 10 36.20 -9.64 7.34
CA LEU A 10 34.92 -9.85 6.66
C LEU A 10 34.09 -8.58 6.90
N THR A 11 34.17 -7.63 5.96
CA THR A 11 33.20 -6.54 5.89
C THR A 11 31.86 -7.17 5.47
N PHE A 12 31.05 -7.52 6.48
CA PHE A 12 29.65 -7.80 6.26
C PHE A 12 29.00 -6.50 5.78
N SER A 13 28.87 -6.36 4.46
CA SER A 13 28.00 -5.34 3.87
C SER A 13 26.59 -5.70 4.34
N ILE A 14 26.14 -5.06 5.42
CA ILE A 14 24.74 -5.11 5.83
C ILE A 14 24.02 -4.32 4.73
N SER A 15 23.60 -5.02 3.69
CA SER A 15 22.58 -4.54 2.77
C SER A 15 21.33 -4.41 3.63
N THR A 16 21.16 -3.28 4.32
CA THR A 16 19.84 -2.91 4.83
C THR A 16 19.01 -2.66 3.59
N SER A 17 18.38 -3.72 3.08
CA SER A 17 17.25 -3.61 2.19
C SER A 17 16.22 -2.80 2.97
N LEU A 18 16.23 -1.48 2.79
CA LEU A 18 15.19 -0.61 3.29
C LEU A 18 13.94 -1.00 2.51
N THR A 19 13.25 -2.03 2.98
CA THR A 19 11.86 -2.26 2.63
C THR A 19 11.11 -1.10 3.28
N PHE A 20 10.85 -0.06 2.51
CA PHE A 20 10.08 1.11 2.94
C PHE A 20 8.60 0.71 3.06
N ALA A 21 8.27 -0.19 3.98
CA ALA A 21 6.88 -0.48 4.29
C ALA A 21 6.18 0.84 4.67
N PHE A 22 4.99 1.07 4.10
CA PHE A 22 4.16 2.23 4.46
C PHE A 22 4.08 2.37 5.98
N THR A 23 4.37 3.57 6.45
CA THR A 23 4.13 3.96 7.84
C THR A 23 2.64 3.94 8.14
N GLU A 24 2.29 3.89 9.44
CA GLU A 24 0.89 3.96 9.87
C GLU A 24 0.17 5.19 9.29
N LYS A 25 0.88 6.33 9.21
CA LYS A 25 0.35 7.57 8.64
C LYS A 25 0.06 7.45 7.15
N GLU A 26 0.95 6.83 6.38
CA GLU A 26 0.75 6.57 4.96
C GLU A 26 -0.39 5.60 4.71
N CYS A 27 -0.54 4.57 5.55
CA CYS A 27 -1.70 3.69 5.52
C CYS A 27 -3.01 4.43 5.81
N GLN A 28 -3.03 5.33 6.79
CA GLN A 28 -4.22 6.15 7.09
C GLN A 28 -4.56 7.09 5.92
N GLU A 29 -3.56 7.70 5.30
CA GLU A 29 -3.77 8.57 4.14
C GLU A 29 -4.30 7.77 2.93
N TYR A 30 -3.71 6.60 2.66
CA TYR A 30 -4.17 5.67 1.63
C TYR A 30 -5.64 5.29 1.83
N VAL A 31 -6.01 4.87 3.05
CA VAL A 31 -7.39 4.48 3.38
C VAL A 31 -8.34 5.67 3.32
N LYS A 32 -7.89 6.88 3.67
CA LYS A 32 -8.69 8.10 3.53
C LYS A 32 -8.99 8.41 2.06
N LYS A 33 -7.99 8.37 1.18
CA LYS A 33 -8.18 8.53 -0.28
C LYS A 33 -9.18 7.49 -0.82
N LEU A 34 -9.10 6.26 -0.32
CA LEU A 34 -9.99 5.17 -0.69
C LEU A 34 -11.44 5.42 -0.24
N GLU A 35 -11.64 5.83 1.02
CA GLU A 35 -12.96 6.20 1.55
C GLU A 35 -13.59 7.33 0.73
N GLU A 36 -12.85 8.42 0.49
CA GLU A 36 -13.33 9.56 -0.29
C GLU A 36 -13.71 9.19 -1.72
N CYS A 37 -12.95 8.32 -2.37
CA CYS A 37 -13.28 7.84 -3.71
C CYS A 37 -14.58 7.01 -3.70
N ILE A 38 -14.72 6.08 -2.74
CA ILE A 38 -15.91 5.23 -2.63
C ILE A 38 -17.17 6.06 -2.35
N GLU A 39 -17.07 7.12 -1.55
CA GLU A 39 -18.20 8.01 -1.26
C GLU A 39 -18.63 8.82 -2.49
N LYS A 40 -17.69 9.18 -3.37
CA LYS A 40 -17.96 9.91 -4.63
C LYS A 40 -18.48 8.99 -5.73
N GLU A 41 -18.10 7.72 -5.73
CA GLU A 41 -18.54 6.76 -6.75
C GLU A 41 -20.02 6.42 -6.56
N GLN A 42 -20.84 6.77 -7.56
CA GLN A 42 -22.29 6.55 -7.50
C GLN A 42 -22.70 5.17 -8.01
N LYS A 43 -21.90 4.56 -8.90
CA LYS A 43 -22.25 3.32 -9.59
C LYS A 43 -21.67 2.08 -8.92
N GLY A 44 -22.41 0.98 -8.99
CA GLY A 44 -21.97 -0.34 -8.51
C GLY A 44 -22.23 -0.59 -7.02
N ASP A 45 -22.03 -1.84 -6.61
CA ASP A 45 -22.02 -2.23 -5.19
C ASP A 45 -20.69 -1.86 -4.50
N LEU A 46 -20.60 -2.06 -3.19
CA LEU A 46 -19.40 -1.73 -2.42
C LEU A 46 -18.14 -2.41 -2.99
N ASN A 47 -18.22 -3.67 -3.42
CA ASN A 47 -17.09 -4.40 -4.00
C ASN A 47 -16.60 -3.76 -5.30
N THR A 48 -17.55 -3.38 -6.16
CA THR A 48 -17.28 -2.74 -7.45
C THR A 48 -16.62 -1.39 -7.24
N LYS A 49 -17.17 -0.57 -6.31
CA LYS A 49 -16.61 0.73 -5.93
C LYS A 49 -15.21 0.58 -5.34
N TRP A 50 -15.04 -0.37 -4.42
CA TRP A 50 -13.77 -0.64 -3.76
C TRP A 50 -12.69 -0.96 -4.78
N ARG A 51 -12.91 -1.96 -5.66
CA ARG A 51 -11.93 -2.36 -6.67
C ARG A 51 -11.55 -1.20 -7.58
N LYS A 52 -12.54 -0.45 -8.07
CA LYS A 52 -12.30 0.69 -8.96
C LYS A 52 -11.43 1.75 -8.28
N CYS A 53 -11.81 2.17 -7.07
CA CYS A 53 -11.09 3.20 -6.33
C CYS A 53 -9.69 2.75 -5.93
N GLU A 54 -9.55 1.50 -5.47
CA GLU A 54 -8.28 0.92 -5.09
C GLU A 54 -7.32 0.85 -6.28
N THR A 55 -7.77 0.38 -7.45
CA THR A 55 -6.95 0.38 -8.67
C THR A 55 -6.49 1.78 -9.05
N GLN A 56 -7.36 2.79 -8.96
CA GLN A 56 -7.01 4.17 -9.29
C GLN A 56 -5.93 4.73 -8.37
N ILE A 57 -6.10 4.56 -7.05
CA ILE A 57 -5.16 5.07 -6.05
C ILE A 57 -3.82 4.34 -6.17
N ILE A 58 -3.82 3.02 -6.31
CA ILE A 58 -2.60 2.22 -6.48
C ILE A 58 -1.84 2.66 -7.73
N SER A 59 -2.54 2.90 -8.85
CA SER A 59 -1.91 3.35 -10.08
C SER A 59 -1.25 4.73 -9.92
N GLN A 60 -1.85 5.64 -9.15
CA GLN A 60 -1.27 6.94 -8.83
C GLN A 60 -0.01 6.79 -7.98
N VAL A 61 -0.05 5.95 -6.93
CA VAL A 61 1.13 5.71 -6.09
C VAL A 61 2.26 5.09 -6.92
N ILE A 62 1.97 4.13 -7.79
CA ILE A 62 2.97 3.54 -8.69
C ILE A 62 3.63 4.63 -9.56
N GLN A 63 2.83 5.51 -10.15
CA GLN A 63 3.33 6.60 -10.98
C GLN A 63 4.17 7.60 -10.17
N GLU A 64 3.76 7.92 -8.94
CA GLU A 64 4.55 8.77 -8.04
C GLU A 64 5.91 8.14 -7.69
N GLN A 65 5.96 6.82 -7.47
CA GLN A 65 7.21 6.10 -7.22
C GLN A 65 8.13 6.08 -8.45
N GLU A 66 7.55 5.91 -9.65
CA GLU A 66 8.26 5.97 -10.93
C GLU A 66 8.84 7.37 -11.17
N ASP A 67 8.03 8.42 -10.98
CA ASP A 67 8.44 9.82 -11.15
C ASP A 67 9.54 10.25 -10.15
N GLN A 68 9.58 9.64 -8.97
CA GLN A 68 10.63 9.86 -7.96
C GLN A 68 11.92 9.09 -8.24
N GLY A 69 11.91 8.16 -9.22
CA GLY A 69 13.05 7.31 -9.53
C GLY A 69 13.30 6.22 -8.49
N ASN A 70 12.28 5.84 -7.71
CA ASN A 70 12.41 4.80 -6.68
C ASN A 70 12.42 3.38 -7.28
N CYS A 71 12.07 3.25 -8.56
CA CYS A 71 11.99 1.99 -9.30
C CYS A 71 12.26 2.23 -10.79
N PHE A 72 12.74 1.22 -11.51
CA PHE A 72 13.25 1.35 -12.89
C PHE A 72 12.22 1.00 -13.97
N SER A 73 11.06 0.45 -13.58
CA SER A 73 9.97 0.11 -14.48
C SER A 73 8.63 0.09 -13.75
N PHE A 74 7.53 0.32 -14.47
CA PHE A 74 6.17 0.21 -13.92
C PHE A 74 5.91 -1.12 -13.21
N GLU A 75 6.42 -2.24 -13.73
CA GLU A 75 6.22 -3.56 -13.12
C GLU A 75 6.96 -3.70 -11.78
N GLU A 76 8.19 -3.21 -11.69
CA GLU A 76 8.94 -3.16 -10.44
C GLU A 76 8.27 -2.21 -9.43
N CYS A 77 7.85 -1.03 -9.86
CA CYS A 77 7.10 -0.08 -9.04
C CYS A 77 5.79 -0.69 -8.53
N ARG A 78 5.06 -1.42 -9.38
CA ARG A 78 3.83 -2.11 -9.02
C ARG A 78 4.08 -3.12 -7.91
N ASP A 79 5.09 -3.97 -8.08
CA ASP A 79 5.34 -5.04 -7.12
C ASP A 79 5.75 -4.45 -5.76
N LEU A 80 6.60 -3.41 -5.75
CA LEU A 80 6.99 -2.67 -4.55
C LEU A 80 5.79 -2.03 -3.85
N VAL A 81 4.99 -1.23 -4.57
CA VAL A 81 3.79 -0.58 -4.00
C VAL A 81 2.78 -1.61 -3.49
N MET A 82 2.62 -2.74 -4.19
CA MET A 82 1.71 -3.79 -3.76
C MET A 82 2.20 -4.50 -2.49
N GLU A 83 3.51 -4.63 -2.29
CA GLU A 83 4.06 -5.11 -1.01
C GLU A 83 3.84 -4.11 0.12
N GLU A 84 4.05 -2.83 -0.13
CA GLU A 84 3.85 -1.78 0.87
C GLU A 84 2.38 -1.66 1.29
N ILE A 85 1.44 -1.75 0.35
CA ILE A 85 0.00 -1.70 0.63
C ILE A 85 -0.49 -2.92 1.40
N LYS A 86 0.20 -4.06 1.34
CA LYS A 86 -0.12 -5.21 2.21
C LYS A 86 0.12 -4.86 3.68
N ALA A 87 1.06 -3.97 4.00
CA ALA A 87 1.26 -3.51 5.37
C ALA A 87 0.02 -2.77 5.92
N CYS A 88 -0.77 -2.13 5.05
CA CYS A 88 -1.99 -1.41 5.41
C CYS A 88 -3.24 -2.30 5.54
N ASN A 89 -3.09 -3.62 5.63
CA ASN A 89 -4.21 -4.56 5.67
C ASN A 89 -5.16 -4.30 6.85
N LYS A 90 -4.64 -3.86 7.99
CA LYS A 90 -5.43 -3.57 9.19
C LYS A 90 -6.41 -2.40 8.94
N GLU A 91 -5.89 -1.29 8.43
CA GLU A 91 -6.65 -0.08 8.14
C GLU A 91 -7.64 -0.34 7.00
N ARG A 92 -7.22 -1.06 5.94
CA ARG A 92 -8.09 -1.48 4.83
C ARG A 92 -9.27 -2.33 5.32
N THR A 93 -8.99 -3.33 6.15
CA THR A 93 -10.04 -4.22 6.68
C THR A 93 -11.01 -3.45 7.58
N SER A 94 -10.48 -2.55 8.41
CA SER A 94 -11.29 -1.69 9.28
C SER A 94 -12.25 -0.81 8.46
N LEU A 95 -11.74 -0.13 7.41
CA LEU A 95 -12.58 0.68 6.53
C LEU A 95 -13.63 -0.16 5.82
N TYR A 96 -13.24 -1.31 5.25
CA TYR A 96 -14.18 -2.17 4.53
C TYR A 96 -15.33 -2.61 5.44
N GLY A 97 -15.04 -3.02 6.67
CA GLY A 97 -16.05 -3.38 7.67
C GLY A 97 -17.00 -2.23 7.99
N LYS A 98 -16.47 -1.02 8.23
CA LYS A 98 -17.26 0.20 8.47
C LYS A 98 -18.22 0.49 7.31
N LEU A 99 -17.72 0.45 6.07
CA LEU A 99 -18.51 0.73 4.88
C LEU A 99 -19.56 -0.36 4.61
N PHE A 100 -19.23 -1.62 4.89
CA PHE A 100 -20.17 -2.72 4.75
C PHE A 100 -21.38 -2.56 5.68
N VAL A 101 -21.14 -2.27 6.96
CA VAL A 101 -22.23 -2.02 7.94
C VAL A 101 -23.07 -0.82 7.52
N LYS A 102 -22.45 0.32 7.16
CA LYS A 102 -23.13 1.53 6.66
C LYS A 102 -24.01 1.23 5.44
N ASN A 103 -23.54 0.38 4.52
CA ASN A 103 -24.30 -0.01 3.33
C ASN A 103 -25.49 -0.92 3.65
N GLN A 104 -25.38 -1.81 4.65
CA GLN A 104 -26.51 -2.64 5.09
C GLN A 104 -27.62 -1.81 5.75
N GLN A 105 -27.25 -0.84 6.61
CA GLN A 105 -28.21 0.06 7.26
C GLN A 105 -29.03 0.85 6.24
N LYS A 106 -28.36 1.46 5.23
CA LYS A 106 -29.04 2.18 4.15
C LYS A 106 -30.05 1.33 3.37
N LYS A 107 -29.78 0.04 3.19
CA LYS A 107 -30.72 -0.88 2.52
C LYS A 107 -31.94 -1.24 3.37
N GLN A 108 -31.83 -1.17 4.70
CA GLN A 108 -32.95 -1.41 5.62
C GLN A 108 -33.88 -0.19 5.70
N GLU A 109 -33.34 1.03 5.62
CA GLU A 109 -34.12 2.28 5.63
C GLU A 109 -34.90 2.56 4.33
N GLN A 110 -34.55 1.87 3.23
CA GLN A 110 -35.19 2.01 1.92
C GLN A 110 -36.28 0.95 1.64
N LYS A 111 -36.56 0.07 2.60
CA LYS A 111 -37.64 -0.94 2.53
C LYS A 111 -38.79 -0.54 3.43
#